data_AF-A0A525I9R3-F1
#
_entry.id   AF-A0A525I9R3-F1
#
_cell.length_a   1.000
_cell.length_b   1.000
_cell.length_c   1.000
_cell.angle_alpha   90.00
_cell.angle_beta   90.00
_cell.angle_gamma   90.00
#
_symmetry.space_group_name_H-M   'P 1'
#
loop_
_entity.id
_entity.type
_entity.pdbx_description
1 polymer ?
#
loop_
_entity_poly.entity_id
_entity_poly.type
_entity_poly.pdbx_seq_one_letter_code
_entity_poly.pdbx_strand_id
1 'polypeptide(L)'
;MSQIMNQASLEQRLRGSLWEFGHASGVVISPNVQFEARGKIAGHVHHNEAGWRVQEDCLELVGSSGAVTSQFRDAEIDDSGQLILRGRFLGDSDGDVAFMLRESSAKPAPVGLSLAPRRNLVVMRAGNKALFPDWKPAANRSWDLAISFYGEGEPDWGQEYFDPIKGPKWEPVHHWLSANREIIGRYDYIWFPDDDILTTWDNVNDLFQICRDYDLQLAQPALTSDSFVCHKVTEQEPDCLLRFTRFVEGMVPVFRSDALRLCLPVMQEESRFGWGHDWVFPMLLGYPPNKIAIIDACPVKHTRPAGINTDLGVANYQMAQVILKYGAKCMDHRVRGRIYREPEPGVFVP
;
A
#
# COMPACT_ATOMS: atom_id res chain seq x y z
N MET A 1 10.84 10.13 42.48
CA MET A 1 10.79 9.81 41.04
C MET A 1 11.57 10.88 40.32
N SER A 2 12.72 10.57 39.75
CA SER A 2 13.50 11.55 39.00
C SER A 2 12.71 11.93 37.74
N GLN A 3 12.21 13.16 37.68
CA GLN A 3 11.69 13.77 36.46
C GLN A 3 12.86 13.97 35.50
N ILE A 4 13.25 12.91 34.78
CA ILE A 4 14.36 12.98 33.81
C ILE A 4 13.93 13.77 32.57
N MET A 5 12.64 13.79 32.24
CA MET A 5 12.08 14.51 31.09
C MET A 5 10.67 15.02 31.38
N ASN A 6 10.28 16.13 30.76
CA ASN A 6 8.89 16.57 30.68
C ASN A 6 8.24 16.04 29.39
N GLN A 7 6.91 16.12 29.30
CA GLN A 7 6.12 15.65 28.16
C GLN A 7 6.69 16.08 26.80
N ALA A 8 7.05 17.36 26.64
CA ALA A 8 7.55 17.89 25.37
C ALA A 8 8.94 17.32 25.01
N SER A 9 9.84 17.17 25.98
CA SER A 9 11.17 16.62 25.73
C SER A 9 11.14 15.10 25.48
N LEU A 10 10.22 14.38 26.14
CA LEU A 10 9.99 12.96 25.89
C LEU A 10 9.42 12.74 24.49
N GLU A 11 8.40 13.51 24.09
CA GLU A 11 7.80 13.40 22.75
C GLU A 11 8.82 13.72 21.64
N GLN A 12 9.62 14.78 21.83
CA GLN A 12 10.68 15.13 20.90
C GLN A 12 11.71 14.00 20.73
N ARG A 13 12.10 13.35 21.83
CA ARG A 13 13.08 12.26 21.80
C ARG A 13 12.50 10.98 21.20
N LEU A 14 11.25 10.64 21.54
CA LEU A 14 10.53 9.50 20.93
C LEU A 14 10.48 9.62 19.40
N ARG A 15 10.14 10.82 18.90
CA ARG A 15 10.05 11.10 17.45
C ARG A 15 11.40 11.25 16.76
N GLY A 16 12.44 11.59 17.51
CA GLY A 16 13.78 11.87 17.00
C GLY A 16 14.71 10.66 16.96
N SER A 17 14.28 9.53 17.50
CA SER A 17 15.11 8.34 17.70
C SER A 17 14.49 7.06 17.12
N LEU A 18 15.32 6.04 16.87
CA LEU A 18 14.90 4.68 16.57
C LEU A 18 14.87 3.87 17.86
N TRP A 19 13.93 2.94 17.99
CA TRP A 19 13.70 2.22 19.23
C TRP A 19 13.71 0.71 19.03
N GLU A 20 14.40 -0.01 19.90
CA GLU A 20 14.22 -1.45 20.04
C GLU A 20 13.11 -1.72 21.06
N PHE A 21 12.03 -2.37 20.62
CA PHE A 21 10.91 -2.77 21.46
C PHE A 21 11.02 -4.26 21.81
N GLY A 22 10.87 -4.60 23.08
CA GLY A 22 10.97 -5.98 23.55
C GLY A 22 10.44 -6.19 24.95
N HIS A 23 10.51 -7.43 25.43
CA HIS A 23 10.24 -7.76 26.82
C HIS A 23 11.39 -7.33 27.73
N ALA A 24 11.08 -6.98 28.97
CA ALA A 24 12.09 -6.64 29.98
C ALA A 24 13.04 -7.80 30.31
N SER A 25 12.69 -9.04 29.94
CA SER A 25 13.55 -10.22 30.01
C SER A 25 14.69 -10.25 28.98
N GLY A 26 14.69 -9.34 28.00
CA GLY A 26 15.70 -9.24 26.95
C GLY A 26 15.29 -9.84 25.60
N VAL A 27 14.06 -10.34 25.46
CA VAL A 27 13.53 -10.80 24.16
C VAL A 27 13.13 -9.58 23.32
N VAL A 28 13.78 -9.41 22.17
CA VAL A 28 13.45 -8.35 21.21
C VAL A 28 12.21 -8.75 20.40
N ILE A 29 11.18 -7.90 20.43
CA ILE A 29 9.94 -8.05 19.65
C ILE A 29 10.09 -7.35 18.31
N SER A 30 10.65 -6.14 18.31
CA SER A 30 10.86 -5.35 17.10
C SER A 30 12.10 -4.46 17.25
N PRO A 31 13.14 -4.66 16.41
CA PRO A 31 14.41 -3.97 16.58
C PRO A 31 14.40 -2.51 16.09
N ASN A 32 13.39 -2.12 15.30
CA ASN A 32 13.36 -0.84 14.59
C ASN A 32 11.96 -0.20 14.67
N VAL A 33 11.61 0.37 15.81
CA VAL A 33 10.36 1.08 16.05
C VAL A 33 10.57 2.58 15.93
N GLN A 34 9.68 3.27 15.23
CA GLN A 34 9.66 4.74 15.13
C GLN A 34 8.31 5.28 15.57
N PHE A 35 8.35 6.29 16.43
CA PHE A 35 7.18 7.01 16.90
C PHE A 35 6.95 8.24 16.01
N GLU A 36 5.96 8.18 15.13
CA GLU A 36 5.66 9.26 14.17
C GLU A 36 4.64 10.27 14.75
N ALA A 37 4.53 11.44 14.12
CA ALA A 37 3.52 12.42 14.49
C ALA A 37 2.09 11.84 14.41
N ARG A 38 1.16 12.42 15.16
CA ARG A 38 -0.25 11.98 15.24
C ARG A 38 -0.44 10.56 15.81
N GLY A 39 0.55 10.05 16.53
CA GLY A 39 0.43 8.80 17.27
C GLY A 39 0.62 7.54 16.42
N LYS A 40 1.21 7.62 15.23
CA LYS A 40 1.51 6.45 14.39
C LYS A 40 2.80 5.76 14.84
N ILE A 41 2.83 4.43 14.81
CA ILE A 41 4.03 3.61 15.06
C ILE A 41 4.46 2.97 13.74
N ALA A 42 5.74 3.13 13.36
CA ALA A 42 6.31 2.52 12.17
C ALA A 42 7.38 1.48 12.52
N GLY A 43 7.57 0.48 11.65
CA GLY A 43 8.52 -0.61 11.84
C GLY A 43 8.11 -1.68 12.87
N HIS A 44 6.91 -1.54 13.44
CA HIS A 44 6.23 -2.52 14.27
C HIS A 44 4.74 -2.50 13.97
N VAL A 45 4.14 -3.68 13.85
CA VAL A 45 2.69 -3.84 13.60
C VAL A 45 2.16 -4.89 14.55
N HIS A 46 1.30 -4.48 15.47
CA HIS A 46 0.59 -5.38 16.37
C HIS A 46 -0.68 -4.69 16.89
N HIS A 47 -1.73 -5.45 17.16
CA HIS A 47 -3.05 -4.90 17.52
C HIS A 47 -3.06 -4.17 18.86
N ASN A 48 -2.12 -4.50 19.76
CA ASN A 48 -1.94 -3.80 21.01
C ASN A 48 -1.11 -2.50 20.86
N GLU A 49 -0.47 -2.27 19.73
CA GLU A 49 0.45 -1.15 19.49
C GLU A 49 0.09 -0.44 18.20
N ALA A 50 -1.21 -0.15 18.01
CA ALA A 50 -1.75 0.53 16.84
C ALA A 50 -1.45 2.04 16.82
N GLY A 51 -1.16 2.61 18.00
CA GLY A 51 -0.71 3.99 18.11
C GLY A 51 -0.01 4.31 19.42
N TRP A 52 0.41 5.56 19.58
CA TRP A 52 1.10 6.05 20.76
C TRP A 52 0.71 7.48 21.12
N ARG A 53 0.94 7.85 22.38
CA ARG A 53 0.89 9.24 22.86
C ARG A 53 1.75 9.43 24.10
N VAL A 54 2.06 10.68 24.43
CA VAL A 54 2.63 11.02 25.73
C VAL A 54 1.55 11.70 26.56
N GLN A 55 1.28 11.16 27.74
CA GLN A 55 0.32 11.71 28.70
C GLN A 55 0.93 11.66 30.10
N GLU A 56 0.84 12.74 30.87
CA GLU A 56 1.37 12.79 32.25
C GLU A 56 2.85 12.31 32.36
N ASP A 57 3.71 12.78 31.45
CA ASP A 57 5.14 12.43 31.37
C ASP A 57 5.43 10.92 31.13
N CYS A 58 4.42 10.12 30.74
CA CYS A 58 4.61 8.71 30.37
C CYS A 58 4.24 8.43 28.91
N LEU A 59 4.92 7.45 28.30
CA LEU A 59 4.57 6.95 26.99
C LEU A 59 3.44 5.92 27.14
N GLU A 60 2.36 6.12 26.41
CA GLU A 60 1.25 5.17 26.28
C GLU A 60 1.25 4.57 24.88
N LEU A 61 1.20 3.24 24.81
CA LEU A 61 0.82 2.55 23.59
C LEU A 61 -0.68 2.28 23.63
N VAL A 62 -1.30 2.43 22.47
CA VAL A 62 -2.73 2.40 22.28
C VAL A 62 -3.04 1.29 21.30
N GLY A 63 -3.93 0.39 21.68
CA GLY A 63 -4.39 -0.69 20.81
C GLY A 63 -5.34 -0.19 19.73
N SER A 64 -5.72 -1.07 18.80
CA SER A 64 -6.64 -0.74 17.70
C SER A 64 -8.02 -0.22 18.16
N SER A 65 -8.39 -0.47 19.42
CA SER A 65 -9.61 0.04 20.07
C SER A 65 -9.51 1.48 20.59
N GLY A 66 -8.33 2.10 20.54
CA GLY A 66 -8.08 3.37 21.22
C GLY A 66 -7.83 3.23 22.73
N ALA A 67 -7.94 2.01 23.29
CA ALA A 67 -7.61 1.75 24.69
C ALA A 67 -6.10 1.72 24.91
N VAL A 68 -5.66 2.19 26.08
CA VAL A 68 -4.25 2.09 26.49
C VAL A 68 -3.94 0.64 26.80
N THR A 69 -2.96 0.09 26.10
CA THR A 69 -2.53 -1.30 26.22
C THR A 69 -1.23 -1.43 26.99
N SER A 70 -0.35 -0.44 26.89
CA SER A 70 0.91 -0.41 27.63
C SER A 70 1.25 0.99 28.12
N GLN A 71 1.81 1.09 29.31
CA GLN A 71 2.30 2.35 29.90
C GLN A 71 3.76 2.23 30.31
N PHE A 72 4.60 3.16 29.82
CA PHE A 72 6.02 3.25 30.12
C PHE A 72 6.26 4.45 31.03
N ARG A 73 6.43 4.18 32.32
CA ARG A 73 6.54 5.20 33.37
C ARG A 73 7.97 5.39 33.87
N ASP A 74 8.80 4.37 33.71
CA ASP A 74 10.17 4.41 34.20
C ASP A 74 11.11 4.73 33.03
N ALA A 75 11.88 5.80 33.18
CA ALA A 75 12.89 6.24 32.22
C ALA A 75 14.26 6.20 32.90
N GLU A 76 15.26 5.66 32.20
CA GLU A 76 16.67 5.68 32.62
C GLU A 76 17.56 6.04 31.44
N ILE A 77 18.68 6.72 31.69
CA ILE A 77 19.72 6.94 30.69
C ILE A 77 20.84 5.96 31.04
N ASP A 78 21.26 5.14 30.08
CA ASP A 78 22.37 4.22 30.29
C ASP A 78 23.75 4.92 30.18
N ASP A 79 24.81 4.18 30.46
CA ASP A 79 26.19 4.68 30.43
C ASP A 79 26.62 5.21 29.04
N SER A 80 25.90 4.84 27.97
CA SER A 80 26.15 5.32 26.61
C SER A 80 25.36 6.58 26.26
N GLY A 81 24.49 7.05 27.16
CA GLY A 81 23.63 8.21 26.96
C GLY A 81 22.29 7.88 26.28
N GLN A 82 21.99 6.61 26.05
CA GLN A 82 20.74 6.16 25.43
C GLN A 82 19.61 6.07 26.45
N LEU A 83 18.42 6.47 26.03
CA LEU A 83 17.21 6.40 26.84
C LEU A 83 16.61 4.99 26.79
N ILE A 84 16.34 4.44 27.97
CA ILE A 84 15.61 3.19 28.16
C ILE A 84 14.30 3.55 28.86
N LEU A 85 13.18 3.14 28.27
CA LEU A 85 11.85 3.23 28.87
C LEU A 85 11.39 1.83 29.27
N ARG A 86 10.85 1.70 30.48
CA ARG A 86 10.26 0.45 30.98
C ARG A 86 8.80 0.67 31.27
N GLY A 87 8.00 -0.30 30.86
CA GLY A 87 6.55 -0.22 30.93
C GLY A 87 5.91 -1.55 31.19
N ARG A 88 4.60 -1.53 31.39
CA ARG A 88 3.79 -2.72 31.64
C ARG A 88 2.63 -2.77 30.66
N PHE A 89 2.30 -3.99 30.23
CA PHE A 89 1.05 -4.28 29.55
C PHE A 89 -0.12 -4.20 30.55
N LEU A 90 -1.24 -3.64 30.12
CA LEU A 90 -2.44 -3.42 30.93
C LEU A 90 -3.61 -4.34 30.56
N GLY A 91 -3.45 -5.16 29.52
CA GLY A 91 -4.55 -5.92 28.92
C GLY A 91 -4.79 -7.32 29.48
N ASP A 92 -4.02 -7.79 30.47
CA ASP A 92 -4.21 -9.13 31.04
C ASP A 92 -4.29 -9.12 32.57
N SER A 93 -5.17 -9.96 33.11
CA SER A 93 -5.46 -10.05 34.55
C SER A 93 -4.52 -11.01 35.31
N ASP A 94 -3.67 -11.74 34.60
CA ASP A 94 -2.91 -12.88 35.15
C ASP A 94 -1.39 -12.83 34.92
N GLY A 95 -0.84 -11.73 34.40
CA GLY A 95 0.61 -11.64 34.15
C GLY A 95 1.15 -10.22 34.09
N ASP A 96 2.11 -9.90 34.96
CA ASP A 96 2.83 -8.63 35.03
C ASP A 96 3.83 -8.53 33.86
N VAL A 97 3.32 -8.47 32.62
CA VAL A 97 4.14 -8.43 31.40
C VAL A 97 4.84 -7.07 31.33
N ALA A 98 6.15 -7.09 31.59
CA ALA A 98 7.00 -5.92 31.51
C ALA A 98 7.64 -5.80 30.12
N PHE A 99 7.53 -4.62 29.54
CA PHE A 99 8.14 -4.22 28.28
C PHE A 99 9.28 -3.24 28.49
N MET A 100 10.13 -3.16 27.47
CA MET A 100 11.25 -2.25 27.39
C MET A 100 11.36 -1.66 25.99
N LEU A 101 11.63 -0.36 25.94
CA LEU A 101 12.04 0.37 24.75
C LEU A 101 13.46 0.90 24.97
N ARG A 102 14.40 0.54 24.10
CA ARG A 102 15.77 1.05 24.14
C ARG A 102 16.00 1.97 22.95
N GLU A 103 16.43 3.19 23.22
CA GLU A 103 16.87 4.13 22.19
C GLU A 103 18.11 3.56 21.49
N SER A 104 18.05 3.44 20.17
CA SER A 104 19.18 2.98 19.37
C SER A 104 20.18 4.11 19.15
N SER A 105 21.47 3.76 19.00
CA SER A 105 22.50 4.69 18.49
C SER A 105 22.29 5.04 17.02
N ALA A 106 21.48 4.27 16.30
CA ALA A 106 21.07 4.58 14.94
C ALA A 106 20.03 5.71 14.95
N LYS A 107 20.29 6.77 14.18
CA LYS A 107 19.30 7.84 13.97
C LYS A 107 18.17 7.33 13.06
N PRO A 108 16.91 7.76 13.28
CA PRO A 108 15.83 7.49 12.34
C PRO A 108 16.23 8.06 10.98
N ALA A 109 15.93 7.31 9.92
CA ALA A 109 16.15 7.78 8.58
C ALA A 109 15.45 9.15 8.40
N PRO A 110 16.08 10.14 7.76
CA PRO A 110 15.39 11.37 7.43
C PRO A 110 14.09 11.04 6.69
N VAL A 111 13.01 11.75 7.03
CA VAL A 111 11.77 11.75 6.23
C VAL A 111 12.17 12.11 4.81
N GLY A 112 12.13 11.12 3.91
CA GLY A 112 12.70 11.21 2.58
C GLY A 112 14.12 10.64 2.45
N LEU A 113 14.30 9.34 2.69
CA LEU A 113 15.13 8.40 1.93
C LEU A 113 15.22 7.10 2.75
N SER A 114 14.36 6.13 2.41
CA SER A 114 14.53 4.75 2.87
C SER A 114 15.89 4.23 2.37
N LEU A 115 16.81 3.93 3.28
CA LEU A 115 18.09 3.28 2.96
C LEU A 115 17.92 1.79 2.60
N ALA A 116 16.77 1.19 2.93
CA ALA A 116 16.38 -0.09 2.37
C ALA A 116 15.84 0.13 0.94
N PRO A 117 16.25 -0.67 -0.05
CA PRO A 117 15.72 -0.57 -1.41
C PRO A 117 14.20 -0.73 -1.35
N ARG A 118 13.48 0.22 -1.94
CA ARG A 118 12.02 0.16 -2.02
C ARG A 118 11.64 -1.05 -2.87
N ARG A 119 10.69 -1.84 -2.37
CA ARG A 119 10.35 -3.15 -2.94
C ARG A 119 9.16 -3.11 -3.89
N ASN A 120 8.54 -1.95 -4.07
CA ASN A 120 7.35 -1.81 -4.92
C ASN A 120 7.55 -0.67 -5.94
N LEU A 121 6.84 -0.73 -7.06
CA LEU A 121 6.91 0.27 -8.12
C LEU A 121 5.52 0.72 -8.54
N VAL A 122 5.32 2.02 -8.72
CA VAL A 122 4.15 2.59 -9.38
C VAL A 122 4.54 2.99 -10.78
N VAL A 123 3.96 2.36 -11.80
CA VAL A 123 4.13 2.74 -13.21
C VAL A 123 2.88 3.47 -13.66
N MET A 124 2.89 4.78 -13.51
CA MET A 124 1.72 5.59 -13.83
C MET A 124 1.76 6.03 -15.28
N ARG A 125 0.66 5.77 -16.00
CA ARG A 125 0.44 6.35 -17.31
C ARG A 125 -0.12 7.76 -17.11
N ALA A 126 0.62 8.80 -17.49
CA ALA A 126 0.29 10.19 -17.13
C ALA A 126 0.31 11.18 -18.31
N GLY A 127 -0.64 12.12 -18.31
CA GLY A 127 -0.63 13.31 -19.16
C GLY A 127 -0.53 14.60 -18.35
N ASN A 128 -0.62 15.76 -19.01
CA ASN A 128 -0.57 17.07 -18.34
C ASN A 128 -1.69 17.32 -17.31
N LYS A 129 -2.76 16.50 -17.32
CA LYS A 129 -3.90 16.59 -16.39
C LYS A 129 -3.91 15.47 -15.36
N ALA A 130 -2.77 14.80 -15.16
CA ALA A 130 -2.65 13.74 -14.17
C ALA A 130 -2.93 14.26 -12.76
N LEU A 131 -3.63 13.46 -11.95
CA LEU A 131 -3.98 13.79 -10.58
C LEU A 131 -2.91 13.40 -9.55
N PHE A 132 -1.82 12.78 -9.98
CA PHE A 132 -0.73 12.40 -9.08
C PHE A 132 -0.16 13.54 -8.25
N PRO A 133 0.05 14.76 -8.78
CA PRO A 133 0.50 15.89 -7.97
C PRO A 133 -0.43 16.22 -6.79
N ASP A 134 -1.71 15.81 -6.88
CA ASP A 134 -2.71 16.01 -5.83
C ASP A 134 -2.72 14.88 -4.80
N TRP A 135 -1.92 13.82 -4.98
CA TRP A 135 -1.82 12.74 -4.02
C TRP A 135 -1.07 13.22 -2.77
N LYS A 136 -1.76 13.19 -1.63
CA LYS A 136 -1.17 13.62 -0.35
C LYS A 136 0.08 12.78 -0.05
N PRO A 137 1.26 13.39 0.12
CA PRO A 137 2.50 12.68 0.44
C PRO A 137 2.42 11.99 1.80
N ALA A 138 3.12 10.87 1.92
CA ALA A 138 3.34 10.15 3.18
C ALA A 138 4.73 10.46 3.72
N ALA A 139 4.91 10.37 5.03
CA ALA A 139 6.23 10.53 5.65
C ALA A 139 7.24 9.49 5.14
N ASN A 140 6.77 8.26 4.89
CA ASN A 140 7.58 7.14 4.44
C ASN A 140 6.97 6.51 3.18
N ARG A 141 7.62 6.71 2.03
CA ARG A 141 7.23 6.09 0.75
C ARG A 141 7.87 4.70 0.60
N SER A 142 7.06 3.64 0.47
CA SER A 142 7.54 2.25 0.33
C SER A 142 7.74 1.78 -1.12
N TRP A 143 7.56 2.69 -2.08
CA TRP A 143 7.55 2.44 -3.52
C TRP A 143 8.36 3.48 -4.30
N ASP A 144 8.91 3.06 -5.43
CA ASP A 144 9.44 3.97 -6.44
C ASP A 144 8.36 4.32 -7.46
N LEU A 145 8.56 5.40 -8.19
CA LEU A 145 7.64 5.93 -9.19
C LEU A 145 8.30 5.95 -10.56
N ALA A 146 7.61 5.38 -11.54
CA ALA A 146 7.89 5.49 -12.95
C ALA A 146 6.73 6.23 -13.63
N ILE A 147 7.07 7.26 -14.41
CA ILE A 147 6.10 8.03 -15.19
C ILE A 147 6.23 7.66 -16.65
N SER A 148 5.24 6.97 -17.20
CA SER A 148 5.07 6.81 -18.64
C SER A 148 4.21 7.98 -19.15
N PHE A 149 4.85 8.97 -19.77
CA PHE A 149 4.27 10.30 -20.02
C PHE A 149 3.80 10.48 -21.47
N TYR A 150 2.52 10.84 -21.67
CA TYR A 150 1.97 11.21 -22.98
C TYR A 150 1.70 12.70 -23.14
N GLY A 151 1.93 13.48 -22.09
CA GLY A 151 1.78 14.93 -22.13
C GLY A 151 2.97 15.64 -22.77
N GLU A 152 2.89 16.96 -22.80
CA GLU A 152 3.99 17.83 -23.22
C GLU A 152 4.87 18.23 -22.03
N GLY A 153 6.18 18.33 -22.25
CA GLY A 153 7.17 18.70 -21.23
C GLY A 153 7.71 17.52 -20.42
N GLU A 154 8.46 17.85 -19.37
CA GLU A 154 9.14 16.90 -18.47
C GLU A 154 8.80 17.25 -17.01
N PRO A 155 7.63 16.82 -16.51
CA PRO A 155 7.24 17.12 -15.14
C PRO A 155 8.17 16.42 -14.14
N ASP A 156 8.47 17.07 -13.02
CA ASP A 156 9.13 16.44 -11.87
C ASP A 156 8.12 16.30 -10.72
N TRP A 157 7.72 15.06 -10.46
CA TRP A 157 6.83 14.64 -9.38
C TRP A 157 7.56 13.74 -8.37
N GLY A 158 8.89 13.79 -8.34
CA GLY A 158 9.71 12.93 -7.48
C GLY A 158 9.77 11.48 -7.95
N GLN A 159 9.72 11.27 -9.27
CA GLN A 159 9.86 9.97 -9.91
C GLN A 159 11.31 9.52 -10.05
N GLU A 160 11.54 8.22 -9.88
CA GLU A 160 12.82 7.55 -10.13
C GLU A 160 13.02 7.23 -11.62
N TYR A 161 11.92 7.05 -12.36
CA TYR A 161 11.97 6.74 -13.80
C TYR A 161 11.01 7.63 -14.59
N PHE A 162 11.43 8.01 -15.79
CA PHE A 162 10.65 8.82 -16.71
C PHE A 162 10.78 8.29 -18.13
N ASP A 163 9.64 8.07 -18.79
CA ASP A 163 9.54 7.55 -20.15
C ASP A 163 8.54 8.40 -20.96
N PRO A 164 8.98 9.31 -21.84
CA PRO A 164 8.12 10.26 -22.55
C PRO A 164 7.46 9.67 -23.82
N ILE A 165 7.03 8.41 -23.76
CA ILE A 165 6.45 7.73 -24.93
C ILE A 165 4.94 8.00 -25.04
N LYS A 166 4.54 8.51 -26.21
CA LYS A 166 3.15 8.71 -26.61
C LYS A 166 2.51 7.39 -27.02
N GLY A 167 1.19 7.30 -26.87
CA GLY A 167 0.43 6.12 -27.29
C GLY A 167 -0.60 5.68 -26.26
N PRO A 168 -1.33 4.59 -26.52
CA PRO A 168 -2.24 3.99 -25.56
C PRO A 168 -1.49 3.50 -24.30
N LYS A 169 -2.18 3.05 -23.25
CA LYS A 169 -1.52 2.70 -21.97
C LYS A 169 -0.50 1.57 -22.11
N TRP A 170 -0.93 0.43 -22.66
CA TRP A 170 -0.19 -0.82 -22.53
C TRP A 170 1.02 -0.94 -23.44
N GLU A 171 0.98 -0.38 -24.65
CA GLU A 171 2.07 -0.48 -25.62
C GLU A 171 3.36 0.25 -25.16
N PRO A 172 3.33 1.53 -24.73
CA PRO A 172 4.47 2.22 -24.13
C PRO A 172 4.98 1.53 -22.86
N VAL A 173 4.06 1.09 -21.99
CA VAL A 173 4.42 0.36 -20.76
C VAL A 173 5.16 -0.94 -21.10
N HIS A 174 4.65 -1.70 -22.07
CA HIS A 174 5.28 -2.92 -22.56
C HIS A 174 6.67 -2.64 -23.15
N HIS A 175 6.79 -1.61 -23.99
CA HIS A 175 8.05 -1.21 -24.61
C HIS A 175 9.09 -0.86 -23.55
N TRP A 176 8.73 -0.01 -22.57
CA TRP A 176 9.61 0.40 -21.49
C TRP A 176 10.04 -0.78 -20.60
N LEU A 177 9.09 -1.62 -20.16
CA LEU A 177 9.40 -2.81 -19.34
C LEU A 177 10.21 -3.86 -20.11
N SER A 178 10.02 -3.96 -21.43
CA SER A 178 10.78 -4.87 -22.28
C SER A 178 12.20 -4.40 -22.52
N ALA A 179 12.42 -3.08 -22.58
CA ALA A 179 13.75 -2.49 -22.65
C ALA A 179 14.50 -2.54 -21.32
N ASN A 180 13.78 -2.56 -20.19
CA ASN A 180 14.33 -2.53 -18.83
C ASN A 180 13.89 -3.76 -18.02
N ARG A 181 14.15 -4.97 -18.53
CA ARG A 181 13.65 -6.24 -17.96
C ARG A 181 14.08 -6.47 -16.50
N GLU A 182 15.21 -5.92 -16.11
CA GLU A 182 15.73 -5.97 -14.75
C GLU A 182 14.84 -5.22 -13.74
N ILE A 183 14.06 -4.22 -14.18
CA ILE A 183 13.10 -3.51 -13.33
C ILE A 183 12.07 -4.49 -12.76
N ILE A 184 11.54 -5.40 -13.59
CA ILE A 184 10.60 -6.45 -13.12
C ILE A 184 11.29 -7.40 -12.13
N GLY A 185 12.62 -7.50 -12.14
CA GLY A 185 13.39 -8.28 -11.18
C GLY A 185 13.62 -7.60 -9.82
N ARG A 186 13.54 -6.26 -9.77
CA ARG A 186 13.88 -5.45 -8.58
C ARG A 186 12.73 -5.28 -7.61
N TYR A 187 11.50 -5.37 -8.10
CA TYR A 187 10.29 -5.11 -7.30
C TYR A 187 9.51 -6.40 -7.05
N ASP A 188 8.87 -6.49 -5.88
CA ASP A 188 7.92 -7.56 -5.57
C ASP A 188 6.57 -7.30 -6.25
N TYR A 189 6.10 -6.05 -6.19
CA TYR A 189 4.79 -5.63 -6.68
C TYR A 189 4.89 -4.36 -7.53
N ILE A 190 4.09 -4.31 -8.59
CA ILE A 190 4.08 -3.21 -9.56
C ILE A 190 2.63 -2.80 -9.81
N TRP A 191 2.30 -1.55 -9.54
CA TRP A 191 0.96 -0.97 -9.73
C TRP A 191 0.91 -0.09 -10.98
N PHE A 192 -0.15 -0.22 -11.77
CA PHE A 192 -0.33 0.52 -13.04
C PHE A 192 -1.57 1.42 -13.01
N PRO A 193 -1.58 2.54 -12.25
CA PRO A 193 -2.71 3.46 -12.25
C PRO A 193 -2.79 4.32 -13.52
N ASP A 194 -4.02 4.65 -13.92
CA ASP A 194 -4.33 5.72 -14.87
C ASP A 194 -4.19 7.11 -14.22
N ASP A 195 -4.20 8.16 -15.05
CA ASP A 195 -3.88 9.53 -14.62
C ASP A 195 -5.03 10.27 -13.92
N ASP A 196 -6.22 9.68 -13.87
CA ASP A 196 -7.42 10.23 -13.21
C ASP A 196 -7.80 9.54 -11.91
N ILE A 197 -6.85 8.81 -11.34
CA ILE A 197 -6.96 8.17 -10.04
C ILE A 197 -6.53 9.15 -8.96
N LEU A 198 -7.41 9.39 -7.98
CA LEU A 198 -7.12 10.19 -6.80
C LEU A 198 -6.98 9.30 -5.56
N THR A 199 -5.84 9.41 -4.87
CA THR A 199 -5.54 8.67 -3.64
C THR A 199 -4.48 9.40 -2.80
N THR A 200 -3.86 8.72 -1.84
CA THR A 200 -2.76 9.23 -1.01
C THR A 200 -1.59 8.26 -1.02
N TRP A 201 -0.39 8.72 -0.69
CA TRP A 201 0.80 7.84 -0.65
C TRP A 201 0.69 6.78 0.45
N ASP A 202 0.07 7.10 1.59
CA ASP A 202 -0.19 6.12 2.66
C ASP A 202 -1.10 5.00 2.15
N ASN A 203 -2.15 5.35 1.41
CA ASN A 203 -3.05 4.37 0.82
C ASN A 203 -2.33 3.43 -0.19
N VAL A 204 -1.35 3.96 -0.93
CA VAL A 204 -0.50 3.15 -1.83
C VAL A 204 0.44 2.24 -1.04
N ASN A 205 0.98 2.71 0.10
CA ASN A 205 1.78 1.86 0.97
C ASN A 205 0.95 0.68 1.49
N ASP A 206 -0.27 0.95 1.98
CA ASP A 206 -1.19 -0.08 2.48
C ASP A 206 -1.61 -1.06 1.38
N LEU A 207 -1.86 -0.57 0.16
CA LEU A 207 -2.15 -1.40 -1.00
C LEU A 207 -1.06 -2.44 -1.24
N PHE A 208 0.22 -2.03 -1.26
CA PHE A 208 1.33 -2.96 -1.45
C PHE A 208 1.54 -3.88 -0.26
N GLN A 209 1.31 -3.40 0.96
CA GLN A 209 1.40 -4.22 2.16
C GLN A 209 0.35 -5.34 2.14
N ILE A 210 -0.90 -5.03 1.82
CA ILE A 210 -1.97 -6.03 1.71
C ILE A 210 -1.68 -7.04 0.59
N CYS A 211 -1.19 -6.58 -0.56
CA CYS A 211 -0.77 -7.50 -1.62
C CYS A 211 0.25 -8.52 -1.12
N ARG A 212 1.22 -8.08 -0.32
CA ARG A 212 2.27 -8.91 0.28
C ARG A 212 1.71 -9.86 1.34
N ASP A 213 0.90 -9.36 2.26
CA ASP A 213 0.37 -10.15 3.40
C ASP A 213 -0.49 -11.33 2.94
N TYR A 214 -1.25 -11.15 1.86
CA TYR A 214 -2.10 -12.19 1.27
C TYR A 214 -1.45 -12.91 0.08
N ASP A 215 -0.21 -12.54 -0.24
CA ASP A 215 0.58 -13.08 -1.35
C ASP A 215 -0.24 -13.09 -2.67
N LEU A 216 -0.82 -11.94 -3.01
CA LEU A 216 -1.66 -11.78 -4.20
C LEU A 216 -0.81 -11.81 -5.47
N GLN A 217 -1.34 -12.36 -6.56
CA GLN A 217 -0.67 -12.35 -7.87
C GLN A 217 -1.14 -11.18 -8.73
N LEU A 218 -2.43 -10.84 -8.62
CA LEU A 218 -3.07 -9.76 -9.35
C LEU A 218 -4.12 -9.13 -8.44
N ALA A 219 -4.12 -7.82 -8.29
CA ALA A 219 -5.10 -7.14 -7.46
C ALA A 219 -5.45 -5.76 -8.03
N GLN A 220 -6.41 -5.10 -7.43
CA GLN A 220 -6.57 -3.65 -7.53
C GLN A 220 -7.15 -3.10 -6.23
N PRO A 221 -6.94 -1.82 -5.92
CA PRO A 221 -7.78 -1.15 -4.94
C PRO A 221 -9.24 -1.14 -5.40
N ALA A 222 -10.16 -1.15 -4.44
CA ALA A 222 -11.56 -0.89 -4.71
C ALA A 222 -11.78 0.58 -5.12
N LEU A 223 -12.90 0.85 -5.79
CA LEU A 223 -13.34 2.18 -6.15
C LEU A 223 -14.28 2.74 -5.09
N THR A 224 -14.04 3.99 -4.67
CA THR A 224 -14.94 4.69 -3.76
C THR A 224 -16.34 4.84 -4.39
N SER A 225 -17.39 4.92 -3.56
CA SER A 225 -18.77 5.03 -4.04
C SER A 225 -19.06 6.29 -4.89
N ASP A 226 -18.20 7.30 -4.82
CA ASP A 226 -18.26 8.53 -5.63
C ASP A 226 -17.38 8.47 -6.89
N SER A 227 -16.92 7.27 -7.27
CA SER A 227 -16.16 7.00 -8.50
C SER A 227 -17.08 6.75 -9.69
N PHE A 228 -16.53 6.94 -10.90
CA PHE A 228 -17.13 6.38 -12.11
C PHE A 228 -16.85 4.88 -12.20
N VAL A 229 -17.78 4.05 -11.71
CA VAL A 229 -17.65 2.59 -11.67
C VAL A 229 -18.24 1.95 -12.93
N CYS A 230 -17.40 1.25 -13.71
CA CYS A 230 -17.85 0.47 -14.88
C CYS A 230 -18.28 -0.96 -14.52
N HIS A 231 -17.59 -1.57 -13.55
CA HIS A 231 -17.80 -2.94 -13.13
C HIS A 231 -18.17 -2.98 -11.64
N LYS A 232 -19.42 -3.33 -11.31
CA LYS A 232 -19.89 -3.30 -9.91
C LYS A 232 -19.02 -4.08 -8.91
N VAL A 233 -18.32 -5.12 -9.35
CA VAL A 233 -17.38 -5.87 -8.49
C VAL A 233 -16.22 -5.01 -7.99
N THR A 234 -15.85 -3.93 -8.68
CA THR A 234 -14.74 -3.04 -8.30
C THR A 234 -15.15 -1.97 -7.29
N GLU A 235 -16.45 -1.74 -7.09
CA GLU A 235 -16.97 -0.82 -6.06
C GLU A 235 -16.66 -1.36 -4.64
N GLN A 236 -16.27 -0.46 -3.73
CA GLN A 236 -15.87 -0.80 -2.37
C GLN A 236 -17.01 -1.46 -1.56
N GLU A 237 -16.68 -2.55 -0.86
CA GLU A 237 -17.46 -3.10 0.24
C GLU A 237 -16.80 -2.68 1.57
N PRO A 238 -17.32 -1.68 2.32
CA PRO A 238 -16.63 -1.08 3.47
C PRO A 238 -16.23 -2.05 4.57
N ASP A 239 -17.04 -3.08 4.82
CA ASP A 239 -16.78 -4.11 5.84
C ASP A 239 -15.67 -5.09 5.45
N CYS A 240 -15.27 -5.10 4.17
CA CYS A 240 -14.21 -5.97 3.67
C CYS A 240 -12.84 -5.31 3.81
N LEU A 241 -11.84 -6.13 4.11
CA LEU A 241 -10.43 -5.82 3.88
C LEU A 241 -10.10 -6.08 2.41
N LEU A 242 -10.50 -7.25 1.90
CA LEU A 242 -10.39 -7.61 0.48
C LEU A 242 -11.41 -8.67 0.07
N ARG A 243 -11.63 -8.78 -1.24
CA ARG A 243 -12.52 -9.77 -1.87
C ARG A 243 -11.78 -10.51 -2.98
N PHE A 244 -11.74 -11.83 -2.89
CA PHE A 244 -11.20 -12.66 -3.96
C PHE A 244 -12.15 -12.71 -5.14
N THR A 245 -11.63 -12.53 -6.35
CA THR A 245 -12.39 -12.47 -7.60
C THR A 245 -11.58 -13.07 -8.74
N ARG A 246 -12.12 -13.08 -9.96
CA ARG A 246 -11.40 -13.43 -11.19
C ARG A 246 -11.27 -12.25 -12.14
N PHE A 247 -11.53 -11.05 -11.64
CA PHE A 247 -11.58 -9.83 -12.43
C PHE A 247 -10.78 -8.72 -11.75
N VAL A 248 -9.91 -8.09 -12.51
CA VAL A 248 -9.22 -6.84 -12.16
C VAL A 248 -9.27 -5.96 -13.40
N GLU A 249 -9.74 -4.74 -13.22
CA GLU A 249 -9.86 -3.71 -14.24
C GLU A 249 -8.48 -3.08 -14.52
N GLY A 250 -8.18 -2.92 -15.80
CA GLY A 250 -6.87 -2.54 -16.33
C GLY A 250 -6.50 -1.09 -16.03
N MET A 251 -7.41 -0.31 -15.47
CA MET A 251 -7.19 1.06 -15.02
C MET A 251 -6.23 1.13 -13.82
N VAL A 252 -6.31 0.20 -12.87
CA VAL A 252 -5.53 0.22 -11.61
C VAL A 252 -4.97 -1.16 -11.17
N PRO A 253 -4.48 -2.04 -12.06
CA PRO A 253 -4.02 -3.36 -11.66
C PRO A 253 -2.68 -3.29 -10.93
N VAL A 254 -2.54 -4.08 -9.87
CA VAL A 254 -1.31 -4.40 -9.15
C VAL A 254 -0.92 -5.82 -9.51
N PHE A 255 0.30 -6.02 -9.98
CA PHE A 255 0.85 -7.34 -10.26
C PHE A 255 1.96 -7.68 -9.27
N ARG A 256 2.03 -8.95 -8.87
CA ARG A 256 3.28 -9.53 -8.38
C ARG A 256 4.26 -9.66 -9.56
N SER A 257 5.56 -9.52 -9.32
CA SER A 257 6.53 -9.46 -10.42
C SER A 257 6.58 -10.71 -11.29
N ASP A 258 6.37 -11.91 -10.74
CA ASP A 258 6.27 -13.15 -11.51
C ASP A 258 4.98 -13.20 -12.36
N ALA A 259 3.85 -12.78 -11.82
CA ALA A 259 2.59 -12.63 -12.51
C ALA A 259 2.69 -11.61 -13.65
N LEU A 260 3.37 -10.48 -13.43
CA LEU A 260 3.63 -9.49 -14.47
C LEU A 260 4.44 -10.09 -15.62
N ARG A 261 5.47 -10.91 -15.36
CA ARG A 261 6.28 -11.53 -16.43
C ARG A 261 5.44 -12.43 -17.35
N LEU A 262 4.46 -13.13 -16.79
CA LEU A 262 3.53 -13.96 -17.56
C LEU A 262 2.57 -13.12 -18.40
N CYS A 263 2.12 -11.98 -17.86
CA CYS A 263 1.15 -11.10 -18.50
C CYS A 263 1.77 -10.09 -19.48
N LEU A 264 3.07 -9.81 -19.37
CA LEU A 264 3.78 -8.81 -20.16
C LEU A 264 3.56 -8.98 -21.68
N PRO A 265 3.63 -10.19 -22.27
CA PRO A 265 3.43 -10.35 -23.71
C PRO A 265 2.04 -9.96 -24.22
N VAL A 266 1.03 -9.86 -23.35
CA VAL A 266 -0.32 -9.41 -23.74
C VAL A 266 -0.38 -7.90 -23.89
N MET A 267 0.43 -7.16 -23.13
CA MET A 267 0.41 -5.70 -23.13
C MET A 267 0.85 -5.08 -24.47
N GLN A 268 1.51 -5.87 -25.34
CA GLN A 268 1.91 -5.44 -26.68
C GLN A 268 0.79 -5.60 -27.73
N GLU A 269 -0.32 -6.25 -27.38
CA GLU A 269 -1.40 -6.50 -28.31
C GLU A 269 -2.08 -5.20 -28.73
N GLU A 270 -2.54 -5.14 -29.97
CA GLU A 270 -3.21 -3.97 -30.56
C GLU A 270 -4.63 -3.77 -29.99
N SER A 271 -4.73 -3.56 -28.67
CA SER A 271 -5.92 -3.05 -28.01
C SER A 271 -5.63 -1.62 -27.57
N ARG A 272 -5.94 -0.68 -28.48
CA ARG A 272 -5.71 0.76 -28.28
C ARG A 272 -6.34 1.28 -26.99
N PHE A 273 -7.48 0.71 -26.60
CA PHE A 273 -8.21 1.12 -25.41
C PHE A 273 -7.93 0.23 -24.19
N GLY A 274 -7.06 -0.77 -24.34
CA GLY A 274 -6.72 -1.72 -23.29
C GLY A 274 -7.81 -2.71 -22.93
N TRP A 275 -8.98 -2.68 -23.57
CA TRP A 275 -10.06 -3.63 -23.32
C TRP A 275 -9.65 -5.06 -23.69
N GLY A 276 -10.09 -6.01 -22.87
CA GLY A 276 -9.75 -7.44 -23.03
C GLY A 276 -8.62 -7.89 -22.13
N HIS A 277 -7.70 -7.01 -21.74
CA HIS A 277 -6.63 -7.32 -20.80
C HIS A 277 -7.16 -7.79 -19.44
N ASP A 278 -8.25 -7.19 -18.97
CA ASP A 278 -8.96 -7.51 -17.72
C ASP A 278 -9.40 -8.98 -17.65
N TRP A 279 -9.61 -9.59 -18.82
CA TRP A 279 -10.01 -10.99 -18.97
C TRP A 279 -8.83 -11.93 -19.21
N VAL A 280 -7.82 -11.45 -19.92
CA VAL A 280 -6.65 -12.27 -20.29
C VAL A 280 -5.65 -12.39 -19.13
N PHE A 281 -5.41 -11.33 -18.35
CA PHE A 281 -4.52 -11.38 -17.20
C PHE A 281 -4.91 -12.47 -16.20
N PRO A 282 -6.13 -12.52 -15.64
CA PRO A 282 -6.52 -13.56 -14.70
C PRO A 282 -6.54 -14.97 -15.34
N MET A 283 -6.77 -15.06 -16.65
CA MET A 283 -6.69 -16.31 -17.41
C MET A 283 -5.26 -16.86 -17.45
N LEU A 284 -4.28 -16.02 -17.78
CA LEU A 284 -2.87 -16.41 -17.83
C LEU A 284 -2.32 -16.87 -16.48
N LEU A 285 -2.89 -16.34 -15.39
CA LEU A 285 -2.57 -16.78 -14.03
C LEU A 285 -3.27 -18.10 -13.63
N GLY A 286 -4.18 -18.61 -14.46
CA GLY A 286 -4.88 -19.87 -14.22
C GLY A 286 -6.05 -19.77 -13.24
N TYR A 287 -6.57 -18.56 -12.99
CA TYR A 287 -7.67 -18.29 -12.06
C TYR A 287 -7.49 -18.90 -10.65
N PRO A 288 -6.36 -18.64 -9.97
CA PRO A 288 -6.11 -19.13 -8.62
C PRO A 288 -7.23 -18.66 -7.68
N PRO A 289 -7.69 -19.52 -6.75
CA PRO A 289 -8.89 -19.27 -5.97
C PRO A 289 -8.78 -18.07 -5.02
N ASN A 290 -7.57 -17.75 -4.56
CA ASN A 290 -7.31 -16.77 -3.50
C ASN A 290 -6.07 -15.89 -3.78
N LYS A 291 -5.75 -15.66 -5.06
CA LYS A 291 -4.59 -14.83 -5.45
C LYS A 291 -4.96 -13.68 -6.38
N ILE A 292 -6.24 -13.53 -6.70
CA ILE A 292 -6.77 -12.41 -7.48
C ILE A 292 -7.82 -11.69 -6.64
N ALA A 293 -7.66 -10.39 -6.39
CA ALA A 293 -8.52 -9.69 -5.43
C ALA A 293 -8.82 -8.22 -5.76
N ILE A 294 -9.95 -7.75 -5.27
CA ILE A 294 -10.25 -6.33 -5.05
C ILE A 294 -9.92 -6.02 -3.59
N ILE A 295 -9.16 -4.96 -3.32
CA ILE A 295 -8.74 -4.57 -1.96
C ILE A 295 -9.60 -3.39 -1.50
N ASP A 296 -10.53 -3.66 -0.60
CA ASP A 296 -11.49 -2.69 -0.06
C ASP A 296 -10.92 -1.83 1.07
N ALA A 297 -9.80 -2.27 1.68
CA ALA A 297 -9.09 -1.57 2.74
C ALA A 297 -8.61 -0.17 2.34
N CYS A 298 -8.13 -0.04 1.10
CA CYS A 298 -7.40 1.12 0.59
C CYS A 298 -8.01 1.64 -0.74
N PRO A 299 -9.28 2.09 -0.75
CA PRO A 299 -9.98 2.44 -1.97
C PRO A 299 -9.37 3.67 -2.65
N VAL A 300 -9.57 3.78 -3.96
CA VAL A 300 -9.16 4.94 -4.77
C VAL A 300 -10.36 5.56 -5.47
N LYS A 301 -10.28 6.84 -5.81
CA LYS A 301 -11.34 7.53 -6.54
C LYS A 301 -11.00 7.61 -8.03
N HIS A 302 -11.88 7.09 -8.89
CA HIS A 302 -11.82 7.27 -10.34
C HIS A 302 -12.65 8.50 -10.75
N THR A 303 -11.98 9.54 -11.23
CA THR A 303 -12.57 10.89 -11.34
C THR A 303 -13.14 11.24 -12.71
N ARG A 304 -12.92 10.40 -13.73
CA ARG A 304 -13.47 10.60 -15.07
C ARG A 304 -14.23 9.36 -15.53
N PRO A 305 -15.28 9.51 -16.35
CA PRO A 305 -16.01 8.36 -16.89
C PRO A 305 -15.20 7.66 -18.00
N ALA A 306 -15.28 6.33 -18.04
CA ALA A 306 -14.74 5.55 -19.14
C ALA A 306 -15.50 5.83 -20.45
N GLY A 307 -14.83 5.63 -21.58
CA GLY A 307 -15.49 5.57 -22.88
C GLY A 307 -15.81 6.91 -23.56
N ILE A 308 -15.66 8.08 -22.91
CA ILE A 308 -15.97 9.38 -23.52
C ILE A 308 -15.18 9.64 -24.81
N ASN A 309 -13.90 9.24 -24.84
CA ASN A 309 -13.03 9.40 -26.00
C ASN A 309 -12.76 8.07 -26.72
N THR A 310 -13.65 7.09 -26.56
CA THR A 310 -13.50 5.74 -27.11
C THR A 310 -14.52 5.48 -28.20
N ASP A 311 -14.05 5.04 -29.36
CA ASP A 311 -14.93 4.43 -30.35
C ASP A 311 -15.33 3.03 -29.84
N LEU A 312 -16.55 2.92 -29.33
CA LEU A 312 -17.05 1.68 -28.72
C LEU A 312 -17.08 0.51 -29.70
N GLY A 313 -17.27 0.76 -31.01
CA GLY A 313 -17.25 -0.29 -32.01
C GLY A 313 -15.85 -0.87 -32.16
N VAL A 314 -14.85 0.01 -32.30
CA VAL A 314 -13.44 -0.38 -32.39
C VAL A 314 -12.97 -1.05 -31.10
N ALA A 315 -13.31 -0.50 -29.94
CA ALA A 315 -12.91 -1.05 -28.64
C ALA A 315 -13.47 -2.45 -28.40
N ASN A 316 -14.76 -2.67 -28.68
CA ASN A 316 -15.38 -4.00 -28.57
C ASN A 316 -14.78 -5.00 -29.57
N TYR A 317 -14.50 -4.58 -30.80
CA TYR A 317 -13.85 -5.42 -31.79
C TYR A 317 -12.45 -5.84 -31.34
N GLN A 318 -11.61 -4.89 -30.92
CA GLN A 318 -10.26 -5.17 -30.42
C GLN A 318 -10.28 -6.08 -29.18
N MET A 319 -11.19 -5.81 -28.23
CA MET A 319 -11.40 -6.67 -27.07
C MET A 319 -11.71 -8.12 -27.49
N ALA A 320 -12.62 -8.31 -28.45
CA ALA A 320 -12.97 -9.63 -28.95
C ALA A 320 -11.77 -10.34 -29.60
N GLN A 321 -10.94 -9.63 -30.37
CA GLN A 321 -9.72 -10.19 -30.97
C GLN A 321 -8.72 -10.68 -29.91
N VAL A 322 -8.46 -9.85 -28.89
CA VAL A 322 -7.58 -10.21 -27.78
C VAL A 322 -8.12 -11.42 -27.02
N ILE A 323 -9.41 -11.42 -26.67
CA ILE A 323 -10.06 -12.54 -25.98
C ILE A 323 -9.96 -13.84 -26.78
N LEU A 324 -10.24 -13.79 -28.09
CA LEU A 324 -10.17 -14.95 -28.98
C LEU A 324 -8.75 -15.48 -29.14
N LYS A 325 -7.76 -14.59 -29.32
CA LYS A 325 -6.35 -14.95 -29.48
C LYS A 325 -5.81 -15.74 -28.29
N TYR A 326 -6.17 -15.33 -27.07
CA TYR A 326 -5.70 -15.98 -25.84
C TYR A 326 -6.66 -17.03 -25.29
N GLY A 327 -7.87 -17.15 -25.86
CA GLY A 327 -8.87 -18.12 -25.42
C GLY A 327 -9.45 -17.82 -24.03
N ALA A 328 -9.56 -16.54 -23.65
CA ALA A 328 -10.16 -16.16 -22.38
C ALA A 328 -11.67 -16.43 -22.38
N LYS A 329 -12.12 -17.48 -21.69
CA LYS A 329 -13.53 -17.92 -21.71
C LYS A 329 -14.33 -17.46 -20.49
N CYS A 330 -13.67 -17.00 -19.43
CA CYS A 330 -14.30 -16.69 -18.16
C CYS A 330 -14.46 -15.17 -18.00
N MET A 331 -15.60 -14.64 -18.48
CA MET A 331 -16.03 -13.27 -18.19
C MET A 331 -16.85 -13.23 -16.90
N ASP A 332 -16.17 -13.36 -15.77
CA ASP A 332 -16.79 -13.61 -14.46
C ASP A 332 -16.40 -12.59 -13.41
N HIS A 333 -17.39 -11.81 -12.97
CA HIS A 333 -17.25 -10.78 -11.93
C HIS A 333 -17.65 -11.27 -10.54
N ARG A 334 -17.88 -12.57 -10.32
CA ARG A 334 -18.32 -13.09 -9.02
C ARG A 334 -17.21 -13.00 -7.97
N VAL A 335 -17.58 -12.49 -6.80
CA VAL A 335 -16.77 -12.63 -5.58
C VAL A 335 -16.74 -14.11 -5.16
N ARG A 336 -15.53 -14.62 -4.90
CA ARG A 336 -15.21 -16.02 -4.56
C ARG A 336 -14.91 -16.23 -3.08
N GLY A 337 -14.55 -15.17 -2.38
CA GLY A 337 -14.29 -15.16 -0.95
C GLY A 337 -14.11 -13.74 -0.46
N ARG A 338 -14.27 -13.53 0.84
CA ARG A 338 -14.11 -12.23 1.50
C ARG A 338 -13.20 -12.40 2.70
N ILE A 339 -12.35 -11.42 2.92
CA ILE A 339 -11.69 -11.20 4.20
C ILE A 339 -12.29 -9.92 4.74
N TYR A 340 -12.95 -10.01 5.90
CA TYR A 340 -13.56 -8.87 6.55
C TYR A 340 -12.52 -8.08 7.34
N ARG A 341 -12.75 -6.78 7.50
CA ARG A 341 -12.02 -6.00 8.51
C ARG A 341 -12.36 -6.59 9.88
N GLU A 342 -11.41 -6.58 10.80
CA GLU A 342 -11.77 -6.83 12.19
C GLU A 342 -12.77 -5.75 12.62
N PRO A 343 -13.85 -6.11 13.34
CA PRO A 343 -14.85 -5.15 13.77
C PRO A 343 -14.18 -4.04 14.59
N GLU A 344 -14.51 -2.78 14.28
CA GLU A 344 -14.05 -1.67 15.12
C GLU A 344 -14.52 -1.90 16.55
N PRO A 345 -13.62 -1.90 17.55
CA PRO A 345 -14.00 -2.10 18.94
C PRO A 345 -14.96 -0.99 19.38
N GLY A 346 -16.24 -1.34 19.59
CA GLY A 346 -17.27 -0.43 20.08
C GLY A 346 -18.54 -0.32 19.23
N VAL A 347 -18.58 -0.88 18.02
CA VAL A 347 -19.83 -0.97 17.25
C VAL A 347 -20.51 -2.31 17.53
N PHE A 348 -21.30 -2.36 18.60
CA PHE A 348 -22.34 -3.37 18.73
C PHE A 348 -23.41 -3.06 17.69
N VAL A 349 -23.49 -3.87 16.64
CA VAL A 349 -24.64 -3.87 15.74
C VAL A 349 -25.77 -4.63 16.46
N PRO A 350 -26.98 -4.06 16.60
CA PRO A 350 -28.12 -4.71 17.27
C PRO A 350 -28.53 -6.05 16.64
#